data_AF-A0A9J7IGR6-F1
#
_entry.id   AF-A0A9J7IGR6-F1
#
_cell.length_a   1.000
_cell.length_b   1.000
_cell.length_c   1.000
_cell.angle_alpha   90.00
_cell.angle_beta   90.00
_cell.angle_gamma   90.00
#
_symmetry.space_group_name_H-M   'P 1'
#
loop_
_entity.id
_entity.type
_entity.pdbx_description
1 polymer ?
#
loop_
_entity_poly.entity_id
_entity_poly.type
_entity_poly.pdbx_seq_one_letter_code
_entity_poly.pdbx_strand_id
1 'polypeptide(L)'
;MHLIDKTHQEALLFQRKLALGFMCCQPKSLEVWIPPGNILGRIVQSPTILAPEFYIEDGVTGNPIFCVEGPKNTGFCCFCLPKETYFKIHSGGELRASIDRKWMNGKSQYTTNIYFSDAKLTSKDRALILGAAFLLEYLYFQTRF
;
A
#
# COMPACT_ATOMS: atom_id res chain seq x y z
N MET A 1 5.03 -12.25 3.69
CA MET A 1 6.27 -11.45 3.78
C MET A 1 6.42 -11.02 5.22
N HIS A 2 7.55 -11.34 5.85
CA HIS A 2 7.85 -11.01 7.25
C HIS A 2 8.68 -9.73 7.29
N LEU A 3 8.20 -8.72 7.98
CA LEU A 3 8.95 -7.49 8.25
C LEU A 3 9.70 -7.66 9.56
N ILE A 4 11.03 -7.66 9.47
CA ILE A 4 11.92 -7.84 10.62
C ILE A 4 12.43 -6.48 11.07
N ASP A 5 12.47 -6.27 12.38
CA ASP A 5 13.02 -5.05 12.97
C ASP A 5 14.56 -5.11 13.12
N LYS A 6 15.15 -4.05 13.68
CA LYS A 6 16.59 -3.98 13.95
C LYS A 6 17.08 -4.97 15.03
N THR A 7 16.17 -5.56 15.80
CA THR A 7 16.47 -6.55 16.84
C THR A 7 16.34 -7.98 16.35
N HIS A 8 16.14 -8.17 15.04
CA HIS A 8 15.87 -9.47 14.40
C HIS A 8 14.56 -10.13 14.87
N GLN A 9 13.62 -9.35 15.38
CA GLN A 9 12.28 -9.80 15.74
C GLN A 9 11.29 -9.46 14.62
N GLU A 10 10.28 -10.31 14.46
CA GLU A 10 9.21 -10.02 13.51
C GLU A 10 8.35 -8.87 14.04
N ALA A 11 8.30 -7.77 13.28
CA ALA A 11 7.48 -6.60 13.61
C ALA A 11 6.08 -6.71 12.98
N LEU A 12 6.01 -7.10 11.70
CA LEU A 12 4.76 -7.24 10.97
C LEU A 12 4.80 -8.44 10.04
N LEU A 13 3.66 -9.09 9.88
CA LEU A 13 3.45 -10.13 8.89
C LEU A 13 2.47 -9.63 7.83
N PHE A 14 2.95 -9.54 6.60
CA PHE A 14 2.13 -9.18 5.44
C PHE A 14 1.68 -10.44 4.71
N GLN A 15 0.39 -10.74 4.74
CA GLN A 15 -0.22 -11.88 4.07
C GLN A 15 -1.06 -11.42 2.89
N ARG A 16 -0.67 -11.81 1.68
CA ARG A 16 -1.45 -11.52 0.48
C ARG A 16 -2.41 -12.65 0.22
N LYS A 17 -3.68 -12.34 0.00
CA LYS A 17 -4.63 -13.33 -0.49
C LYS A 17 -4.42 -13.53 -1.99
N LEU A 18 -4.01 -14.74 -2.36
CA LEU A 18 -3.87 -15.11 -3.76
C LEU A 18 -5.28 -15.28 -4.34
N ALA A 19 -5.63 -14.40 -5.24
CA ALA A 19 -6.88 -14.49 -5.97
C ALA A 19 -6.66 -15.52 -7.11
N LEU A 20 -7.10 -16.77 -6.90
CA LEU A 20 -7.15 -17.80 -7.95
C LEU A 20 -8.30 -17.47 -8.89
N GLY A 21 -7.97 -16.88 -10.04
CA GLY A 21 -8.95 -16.55 -11.07
C GLY A 21 -8.30 -16.34 -12.42
N PHE A 22 -8.90 -16.91 -13.46
CA PHE A 22 -8.48 -16.84 -14.86
C PHE A 22 -8.68 -15.43 -15.49
N MET A 23 -9.12 -14.45 -14.70
CA MET A 23 -9.45 -13.08 -15.12
C MET A 23 -8.57 -12.06 -14.40
N CYS A 24 -7.98 -11.16 -15.18
CA CYS A 24 -6.97 -10.15 -14.79
C CYS A 24 -7.41 -9.17 -13.68
N CYS A 25 -8.71 -9.12 -13.33
CA CYS A 25 -9.33 -8.01 -12.59
C CYS A 25 -9.75 -8.33 -11.14
N GLN A 26 -9.26 -9.42 -10.53
CA GLN A 26 -9.61 -9.66 -9.12
C GLN A 26 -8.91 -8.65 -8.20
N PRO A 27 -9.65 -8.00 -7.28
CA PRO A 27 -9.12 -6.98 -6.39
C PRO A 27 -8.01 -7.57 -5.54
N LYS A 28 -6.85 -6.91 -5.55
CA LYS A 28 -5.69 -7.35 -4.79
C LYS A 28 -5.83 -6.86 -3.35
N SER A 29 -5.61 -7.77 -2.40
CA SER A 29 -5.67 -7.44 -0.98
C SER A 29 -4.43 -7.94 -0.23
N LEU A 30 -4.03 -7.17 0.78
CA LEU A 30 -2.94 -7.46 1.69
C LEU A 30 -3.44 -7.33 3.12
N GLU A 31 -3.33 -8.39 3.92
CA GLU A 31 -3.60 -8.35 5.34
C GLU A 31 -2.30 -8.03 6.10
N VAL A 32 -2.40 -7.15 7.09
CA VAL A 32 -1.30 -6.75 7.96
C VAL A 32 -1.56 -7.34 9.35
N TRP A 33 -0.63 -8.15 9.81
CA TRP A 33 -0.72 -8.85 11.09
C TRP A 33 0.44 -8.42 12.01
N ILE A 34 0.17 -8.36 13.30
CA ILE A 34 1.18 -8.23 14.37
C ILE A 34 1.37 -9.61 15.02
N PRO A 35 2.61 -10.09 15.20
CA PRO A 35 2.89 -11.27 16.01
C PRO A 35 2.39 -11.09 17.46
N PRO A 36 1.73 -12.09 18.08
CA PRO A 36 1.70 -13.51 17.71
C PRO A 36 0.56 -13.93 16.75
N GLY A 37 -0.19 -13.00 16.15
CA GLY A 37 -1.26 -13.34 15.21
C GLY A 37 -2.48 -12.40 15.19
N ASN A 38 -2.33 -11.15 15.65
CA ASN A 38 -3.43 -10.19 15.66
C ASN A 38 -3.50 -9.44 14.33
N ILE A 39 -4.65 -9.45 13.66
CA ILE A 39 -4.86 -8.65 12.45
C ILE A 39 -4.98 -7.17 12.82
N LEU A 40 -4.11 -6.33 12.24
CA LEU A 40 -4.22 -4.88 12.36
C LEU A 40 -5.26 -4.31 11.39
N GLY A 41 -5.25 -4.81 10.16
CA GLY A 41 -6.02 -4.25 9.08
C GLY A 41 -5.70 -4.87 7.74
N ARG A 42 -6.39 -4.35 6.73
CA ARG A 42 -6.30 -4.82 5.35
C ARG A 42 -6.11 -3.66 4.42
N ILE A 43 -5.34 -3.86 3.37
CA ILE A 43 -5.26 -2.95 2.23
C ILE A 43 -5.95 -3.65 1.08
N VAL A 44 -7.00 -3.03 0.56
CA VAL A 44 -7.86 -3.61 -0.48
C VAL A 44 -7.88 -2.67 -1.68
N GLN A 45 -7.64 -3.22 -2.87
CA GLN A 45 -7.78 -2.48 -4.11
C GLN A 45 -9.26 -2.20 -4.41
N SER A 46 -9.57 -0.93 -4.69
CA SER A 46 -10.87 -0.50 -5.17
C SER A 46 -11.11 -1.04 -6.59
N PRO A 47 -12.34 -1.43 -6.97
CA PRO A 47 -12.65 -1.91 -8.32
C PRO A 47 -12.66 -0.80 -9.39
N THR A 48 -12.34 0.45 -9.02
CA THR A 48 -12.30 1.60 -9.93
C THR A 48 -11.31 1.39 -11.07
N ILE A 49 -11.72 1.76 -12.31
CA ILE A 49 -10.92 1.55 -13.54
C ILE A 49 -10.12 2.81 -13.94
N LEU A 50 -10.57 3.99 -13.50
CA LEU A 50 -10.04 5.28 -13.98
C LEU A 50 -8.72 5.70 -13.33
N ALA A 51 -8.48 5.27 -12.09
CA ALA A 51 -7.27 5.57 -11.34
C ALA A 51 -7.00 4.44 -10.33
N PRO A 52 -5.73 4.17 -10.00
CA PRO A 52 -5.39 3.22 -8.96
C PRO A 52 -5.81 3.78 -7.60
N GLU A 53 -6.72 3.07 -6.95
CA GLU A 53 -7.30 3.45 -5.66
C GLU A 53 -7.33 2.24 -4.73
N PHE A 54 -6.97 2.46 -3.46
CA PHE A 54 -6.96 1.42 -2.44
C PHE A 54 -7.57 1.94 -1.15
N TYR A 55 -8.23 1.08 -0.39
CA TYR A 55 -8.72 1.37 0.95
C TYR A 55 -7.86 0.66 1.98
N ILE A 56 -7.53 1.39 3.04
CA ILE A 56 -6.94 0.83 4.24
C ILE A 56 -8.08 0.64 5.23
N GLU A 57 -8.38 -0.61 5.56
CA GLU A 57 -9.49 -1.04 6.40
C GLU A 57 -9.01 -1.50 7.78
N ASP A 58 -9.82 -1.26 8.81
CA ASP A 58 -9.58 -1.81 10.14
C ASP A 58 -9.75 -3.33 10.14
N GLY A 59 -8.84 -4.05 10.80
CA GLY A 59 -8.88 -5.50 10.91
C GLY A 59 -10.06 -6.03 11.73
N VAL A 60 -10.60 -5.23 12.66
CA VAL A 60 -11.72 -5.65 13.52
C VAL A 60 -13.07 -5.34 12.88
N THR A 61 -13.25 -4.12 12.37
CA THR A 61 -14.55 -3.66 11.85
C THR A 61 -14.70 -3.86 10.35
N GLY A 62 -13.60 -3.96 9.60
CA GLY A 62 -13.60 -3.95 8.14
C GLY A 62 -13.91 -2.58 7.54
N ASN A 63 -14.05 -1.52 8.35
CA ASN A 63 -14.39 -0.20 7.86
C ASN A 63 -13.17 0.51 7.27
N PRO A 64 -13.32 1.26 6.16
CA PRO A 64 -12.23 2.04 5.58
C PRO A 64 -11.83 3.19 6.51
N ILE A 65 -10.55 3.22 6.87
CA ILE A 65 -9.90 4.27 7.68
C ILE A 65 -9.30 5.34 6.75
N PHE A 66 -8.60 4.90 5.70
CA PHE A 66 -7.94 5.78 4.74
C PHE A 66 -8.23 5.35 3.30
N CYS A 67 -8.25 6.33 2.40
CA CYS A 67 -8.21 6.13 0.96
C CYS A 67 -6.81 6.47 0.45
N VAL A 68 -6.25 5.59 -0.38
CA VAL A 68 -4.97 5.77 -1.09
C VAL A 68 -5.29 6.03 -2.54
N GLU A 69 -5.07 7.25 -2.99
CA GLU A 69 -5.29 7.69 -4.37
C GLU A 69 -3.96 7.80 -5.10
N GLY A 70 -3.81 7.08 -6.21
CA GLY A 70 -2.66 7.24 -7.10
C GLY A 70 -2.86 8.32 -8.18
N PRO A 71 -1.92 8.42 -9.12
CA PRO A 71 -1.96 9.46 -10.15
C PRO A 71 -3.16 9.30 -11.07
N LYS A 72 -3.86 10.42 -11.32
CA LYS A 72 -4.96 10.49 -12.28
C LYS A 72 -4.39 10.48 -13.71
N ASN A 73 -5.13 9.90 -14.66
CA ASN A 73 -4.78 9.82 -16.09
C ASN A 73 -3.73 8.77 -16.50
N THR A 74 -3.64 7.65 -15.80
CA THR A 74 -2.78 6.51 -16.19
C THR A 74 -3.32 5.67 -17.36
N GLY A 75 -4.36 6.18 -18.05
CA GLY A 75 -5.05 5.49 -19.15
C GLY A 75 -5.91 4.30 -18.72
N PHE A 76 -6.47 3.58 -19.68
CA PHE A 76 -7.26 2.34 -19.46
C PHE A 76 -6.44 1.19 -18.86
N CYS A 77 -5.12 1.34 -18.74
CA CYS A 77 -4.24 0.34 -18.15
C CYS A 77 -4.01 0.67 -16.67
N CYS A 78 -4.82 0.06 -15.79
CA CYS A 78 -4.66 0.15 -14.33
C CYS A 78 -3.31 -0.38 -13.81
N PHE A 79 -2.47 -0.99 -14.67
CA PHE A 79 -1.16 -1.56 -14.35
C PHE A 79 0.02 -0.74 -14.88
N CYS A 80 -0.25 0.29 -15.69
CA CYS A 80 0.78 1.04 -16.38
C CYS A 80 1.07 2.34 -15.62
N LEU A 81 1.73 2.21 -14.48
CA LEU A 81 2.21 3.37 -13.74
C LEU A 81 3.54 3.88 -14.31
N PRO A 82 3.78 5.20 -14.36
CA PRO A 82 5.10 5.73 -14.63
C PRO A 82 6.13 5.19 -13.62
N LYS A 83 7.41 5.22 -13.99
CA LYS A 83 8.49 4.76 -13.10
C LYS A 83 8.59 5.57 -11.81
N GLU A 84 8.21 6.85 -11.88
CA GLU A 84 8.07 7.72 -10.72
C GLU A 84 6.60 7.99 -10.46
N THR A 85 6.15 7.82 -9.22
CA THR A 85 4.73 7.92 -8.86
C THR A 85 4.54 8.58 -7.51
N TYR A 86 3.35 9.13 -7.33
CA TYR A 86 2.92 9.75 -6.09
C TYR A 86 1.52 9.25 -5.74
N PHE A 87 1.37 8.77 -4.51
CA PHE A 87 0.11 8.33 -3.94
C PHE A 87 -0.23 9.19 -2.73
N LYS A 88 -1.45 9.71 -2.73
CA LYS A 88 -2.02 10.50 -1.65
C LYS A 88 -2.80 9.59 -0.71
N ILE A 89 -2.58 9.70 0.60
CA ILE A 89 -3.36 8.99 1.62
C ILE A 89 -4.18 10.00 2.40
N HIS A 90 -5.50 9.86 2.38
CA HIS A 90 -6.42 10.82 2.99
C HIS A 90 -7.56 10.12 3.71
N SER A 91 -8.20 10.85 4.63
CA SER A 91 -9.42 10.44 5.32
C SER A 91 -10.33 11.66 5.45
N GLY A 92 -11.60 11.54 5.02
CA GLY A 92 -12.52 12.67 5.00
C GLY A 92 -12.06 13.85 4.13
N GLY A 93 -11.22 13.62 3.12
CA GLY A 93 -10.64 14.65 2.26
C GLY A 93 -9.35 15.30 2.78
N GLU A 94 -9.01 15.11 4.06
CA GLU A 94 -7.77 15.62 4.65
C GLU A 94 -6.57 14.72 4.35
N LEU A 95 -5.47 15.32 3.89
CA LEU A 95 -4.21 14.61 3.68
C LEU A 95 -3.63 14.11 5.01
N ARG A 96 -3.35 12.81 5.11
CA ARG A 96 -2.79 12.17 6.30
C ARG A 96 -1.36 11.71 6.07
N ALA A 97 -1.09 11.14 4.91
CA ALA A 97 0.23 10.72 4.50
C ALA A 97 0.36 10.70 2.96
N SER A 98 1.56 10.46 2.47
CA SER A 98 1.79 10.22 1.04
C SER A 98 2.92 9.23 0.83
N ILE A 99 2.84 8.47 -0.25
CA ILE A 99 3.87 7.54 -0.68
C ILE A 99 4.39 8.03 -2.03
N ASP A 100 5.69 8.25 -2.16
CA ASP A 100 6.31 8.57 -3.44
C ASP A 100 7.33 7.50 -3.83
N ARG A 101 7.41 7.22 -5.12
CA ARG A 101 8.48 6.42 -5.70
C ARG A 101 9.26 7.29 -6.65
N LYS A 102 10.57 7.40 -6.44
CA LYS A 102 11.46 8.25 -7.24
C LYS A 102 12.69 7.49 -7.69
N TRP A 103 13.21 7.89 -8.85
CA TRP A 103 14.50 7.42 -9.33
C TRP A 103 15.62 8.29 -8.75
N MET A 104 16.52 7.67 -7.99
CA MET A 104 17.68 8.33 -7.43
C MET A 104 18.83 8.26 -8.43
N ASN A 105 18.96 9.28 -9.30
CA ASN A 105 19.99 9.37 -10.34
C ASN A 105 21.41 9.07 -9.82
N GLY A 106 21.79 9.61 -8.66
CA GLY A 106 23.14 9.44 -8.11
C GLY A 106 23.48 8.04 -7.61
N LYS A 107 22.47 7.19 -7.38
CA LYS A 107 22.64 5.82 -6.87
C LYS A 107 22.17 4.74 -7.85
N SER A 108 21.59 5.14 -8.99
CA SER A 108 20.96 4.24 -9.96
C SER A 108 19.96 3.26 -9.32
N GLN A 109 19.16 3.77 -8.37
CA GLN A 109 18.22 2.97 -7.59
C GLN A 109 16.88 3.69 -7.45
N TYR A 110 15.80 2.94 -7.34
CA TYR A 110 14.52 3.50 -6.92
C TYR A 110 14.46 3.60 -5.39
N THR A 111 13.79 4.64 -4.91
CA THR A 111 13.46 4.79 -3.49
C THR A 111 11.98 5.05 -3.35
N THR A 112 11.37 4.40 -2.38
CA THR A 112 9.96 4.57 -2.01
C THR A 112 9.92 5.22 -0.65
N ASN A 113 9.52 6.48 -0.58
CA ASN A 113 9.43 7.21 0.69
C ASN A 113 7.97 7.31 1.14
N ILE A 114 7.80 7.33 2.45
CA ILE A 114 6.52 7.53 3.10
C ILE A 114 6.64 8.81 3.93
N TYR A 115 5.80 9.78 3.64
CA TYR A 115 5.71 11.04 4.37
C TYR A 115 4.45 11.03 5.21
N PHE A 116 4.60 11.10 6.53
CA PHE A 116 3.48 11.24 7.46
C PHE A 116 3.23 12.73 7.69
N SER A 117 2.17 13.26 7.08
CA SER A 117 1.80 14.69 7.19
C SER A 117 0.99 14.99 8.44
N ASP A 118 0.30 13.99 8.99
CA ASP A 118 -0.50 14.12 10.20
C ASP A 118 0.20 13.52 11.43
N ALA A 119 0.45 14.35 12.43
CA ALA A 119 1.05 13.96 13.69
C ALA A 119 0.12 13.07 14.56
N LYS A 120 -1.20 13.11 14.32
CA LYS A 120 -2.20 12.32 15.06
C LYS A 120 -2.25 10.85 14.65
N LEU A 121 -1.53 10.46 13.59
CA LEU A 121 -1.46 9.06 13.14
C LEU A 121 -0.87 8.16 14.22
N THR A 122 -1.63 7.14 14.60
CA THR A 122 -1.21 6.14 15.57
C THR A 122 -0.15 5.21 14.98
N SER A 123 0.54 4.44 15.83
CA SER A 123 1.47 3.40 15.37
C SER A 123 0.78 2.35 14.48
N LYS A 124 -0.50 2.04 14.77
CA LYS A 124 -1.35 1.17 13.93
C LYS A 124 -1.51 1.76 12.53
N ASP A 125 -1.87 3.04 12.43
CA ASP A 125 -2.09 3.70 11.15
C ASP A 125 -0.80 3.72 10.31
N ARG A 126 0.33 4.04 10.94
CA ARG A 126 1.64 4.05 10.26
C ARG A 126 2.04 2.66 9.78
N ALA A 127 1.77 1.61 10.56
CA ALA A 127 2.01 0.22 10.16
C ALA A 127 1.13 -0.19 8.97
N LEU A 128 -0.13 0.23 8.94
CA LEU A 128 -1.03 -0.03 7.82
C LEU A 128 -0.61 0.74 6.55
N ILE A 129 -0.21 2.01 6.69
CA ILE A 129 0.34 2.81 5.59
C ILE A 129 1.62 2.18 5.03
N LEU A 130 2.49 1.66 5.90
CA LEU A 130 3.67 0.90 5.48
C LEU A 130 3.27 -0.36 4.68
N GLY A 131 2.26 -1.10 5.14
CA GLY A 131 1.68 -2.22 4.40
C GLY A 131 1.17 -1.81 3.01
N ALA A 132 0.52 -0.65 2.90
CA ALA A 132 0.09 -0.11 1.61
C ALA A 132 1.28 0.16 0.66
N ALA A 133 2.36 0.75 1.15
CA ALA A 133 3.58 0.97 0.35
C ALA A 133 4.16 -0.35 -0.19
N PHE A 134 4.22 -1.38 0.65
CA PHE A 134 4.66 -2.71 0.21
C PHE A 134 3.74 -3.35 -0.83
N LEU A 135 2.42 -3.19 -0.68
CA LEU A 135 1.47 -3.66 -1.70
C LEU A 135 1.69 -2.94 -3.04
N LEU A 136 1.88 -1.62 -3.02
CA LEU A 136 2.13 -0.83 -4.22
C LEU A 136 3.43 -1.25 -4.92
N GLU A 137 4.52 -1.43 -4.18
CA GLU A 137 5.78 -1.98 -4.70
C GLU A 137 5.57 -3.34 -5.37
N TYR A 138 4.86 -4.23 -4.69
CA TYR A 138 4.58 -5.57 -5.20
C TYR A 138 3.72 -5.54 -6.48
N LEU A 139 2.72 -4.67 -6.55
CA LEU A 139 1.77 -4.63 -7.68
C LEU A 139 2.34 -3.96 -8.93
N TYR A 140 3.12 -2.89 -8.77
CA TYR A 140 3.50 -2.03 -9.88
C TYR A 140 4.96 -2.09 -10.26
N PHE A 141 5.84 -2.44 -9.31
CA PHE A 141 7.29 -2.26 -9.50
C PHE A 141 8.10 -3.55 -9.36
N GLN A 142 7.52 -4.61 -8.80
CA GLN A 142 8.12 -5.93 -8.84
C GLN A 142 7.96 -6.54 -10.24
N THR A 143 9.04 -6.55 -11.02
CA THR A 143 9.10 -7.22 -12.32
C THR A 143 8.97 -8.73 -12.13
N ARG A 144 7.98 -9.34 -12.81
CA ARG A 144 7.99 -10.78 -13.11
C ARG A 144 9.10 -11.00 -14.14
N PHE A 145 10.26 -11.48 -13.69
CA PHE A 145 11.18 -12.21 -14.56
C PHE A 145 10.83 -13.69 -14.46
#